data_AF-A0A6G0XTJ3-F1
#
_entry.id   AF-A0A6G0XTJ3-F1
#
_cell.length_a   1.000
_cell.length_b   1.000
_cell.length_c   1.000
_cell.angle_alpha   90.00
_cell.angle_beta   90.00
_cell.angle_gamma   90.00
#
_symmetry.space_group_name_H-M   'P 1'
#
loop_
_entity.id
_entity.type
_entity.pdbx_description
1 polymer ?
#
loop_
_entity_poly.entity_id
_entity_poly.type
_entity_poly.pdbx_seq_one_letter_code
_entity_poly.pdbx_strand_id
1 'polypeptide(L)'
;MAILTVRIELYKATDLPAADMAVLGGKSDPYLVFTLGAHQARSLCVNGSLNPEFHAAQFEFQIDSARYENAAVEVQVWDNDVWRKDDLLGTISIPLKQIPRRHQAQPTAYPLVLDPAFVSHQVDSKVHMTLQILNEDEVAERVVLEVWENERIGLLNRKWTHENLKSGERKHWSSESGRITGDKFDDVVPPAASCYKATETWHYVKTSGDLAGWVYAADFDGPWFEKSQVRFSVRRRRWIQVLELV
;
A
#
# COMPACT_ATOMS: atom_id res chain seq x y z
N MET A 1 -11.99 6.32 -25.95
CA MET A 1 -12.44 5.34 -24.92
C MET A 1 -12.18 6.01 -23.59
N ALA A 2 -13.18 6.11 -22.71
CA ALA A 2 -13.03 6.80 -21.43
C ALA A 2 -12.33 5.87 -20.42
N ILE A 3 -11.43 6.42 -19.61
CA ILE A 3 -10.76 5.70 -18.53
C ILE A 3 -11.51 5.99 -17.22
N LEU A 4 -11.67 4.95 -16.39
CA LEU A 4 -12.15 5.07 -15.02
C LEU A 4 -11.01 4.73 -14.06
N THR A 5 -10.97 5.42 -12.93
CA THR A 5 -10.07 5.12 -11.82
C THR A 5 -10.86 4.44 -10.70
N VAL A 6 -10.39 3.26 -10.28
CA VAL A 6 -10.86 2.58 -9.07
C VAL A 6 -9.94 2.95 -7.93
N ARG A 7 -10.45 3.72 -6.96
CA ARG A 7 -9.73 4.09 -5.74
C ARG A 7 -10.19 3.22 -4.58
N ILE A 8 -9.23 2.67 -3.84
CA ILE A 8 -9.44 1.83 -2.67
C ILE A 8 -8.74 2.49 -1.49
N GLU A 9 -9.42 2.66 -0.36
CA GLU A 9 -8.78 3.04 0.90
C GLU A 9 -8.92 1.87 1.88
N LEU A 10 -7.79 1.26 2.22
CA LEU A 10 -7.70 0.12 3.13
C LEU A 10 -7.51 0.58 4.57
N TYR A 11 -8.41 0.18 5.46
CA TYR A 11 -8.36 0.61 6.86
C TYR A 11 -7.80 -0.44 7.80
N LYS A 12 -8.35 -1.66 7.76
CA LYS A 12 -7.93 -2.76 8.64
C LYS A 12 -8.45 -4.11 8.13
N ALA A 13 -7.91 -5.18 8.66
CA ALA A 13 -8.56 -6.49 8.66
C ALA A 13 -8.84 -6.91 10.10
N THR A 14 -9.83 -7.78 10.29
CA THR A 14 -10.23 -8.24 11.62
C THR A 14 -10.39 -9.75 11.62
N ASP A 15 -10.03 -10.36 12.75
CA ASP A 15 -10.18 -11.79 13.04
C ASP A 15 -9.57 -12.69 11.95
N LEU A 16 -8.33 -12.42 11.55
CA LEU A 16 -7.60 -13.26 10.59
C LEU A 16 -7.18 -14.60 11.22
N PRO A 17 -7.07 -15.69 10.43
CA PRO A 17 -6.52 -16.95 10.93
C PRO A 17 -5.04 -16.80 11.29
N ALA A 18 -4.61 -17.44 12.37
CA ALA A 18 -3.22 -17.56 12.76
C ALA A 18 -2.48 -18.56 11.85
N ALA A 19 -1.53 -18.09 11.06
CA ALA A 19 -0.73 -18.93 10.16
C ALA A 19 0.63 -19.33 10.74
N ASP A 20 1.15 -18.58 11.73
CA ASP A 20 2.35 -18.94 12.46
C ASP A 20 2.09 -19.92 13.62
N MET A 21 3.12 -20.71 13.93
CA MET A 21 3.09 -21.78 14.93
C MET A 21 2.50 -21.34 16.29
N ALA A 22 1.46 -22.05 16.72
CA ALA A 22 0.65 -21.75 17.91
C ALA A 22 1.42 -21.75 19.25
N VAL A 23 2.60 -22.36 19.33
CA VAL A 23 3.39 -22.49 20.58
C VAL A 23 3.85 -21.11 21.13
N LEU A 24 3.90 -20.08 20.28
CA LEU A 24 4.25 -18.70 20.67
C LEU A 24 3.06 -17.73 20.61
N GLY A 25 1.83 -18.24 20.57
CA GLY A 25 0.62 -17.41 20.58
C GLY A 25 -0.01 -17.12 19.22
N GLY A 26 0.33 -17.90 18.18
CA GLY A 26 -0.38 -18.00 16.89
C GLY A 26 -0.79 -16.67 16.27
N LYS A 27 0.09 -16.07 15.48
CA LYS A 27 -0.15 -14.77 14.82
C LYS A 27 0.04 -14.92 13.31
N SER A 28 -0.11 -13.80 12.61
CA SER A 28 0.19 -13.65 11.19
C SER A 28 0.88 -12.30 11.01
N ASP A 29 1.68 -12.16 9.97
CA ASP A 29 2.28 -10.94 9.44
C ASP A 29 1.51 -10.47 8.16
N PRO A 30 0.21 -10.11 8.27
CA PRO A 30 -0.66 -9.95 7.13
C PRO A 30 -0.31 -8.78 6.22
N TYR A 31 -0.54 -8.99 4.93
CA TYR A 31 -0.60 -7.95 3.91
C TYR A 31 -1.68 -8.28 2.87
N LEU A 32 -2.11 -7.27 2.12
CA LEU A 32 -3.12 -7.40 1.10
C LEU A 32 -2.53 -7.15 -0.29
N VAL A 33 -3.02 -7.92 -1.25
CA VAL A 33 -2.71 -7.77 -2.66
C VAL A 33 -4.00 -7.46 -3.39
N PHE A 34 -4.05 -6.30 -4.03
CA PHE A 34 -5.18 -5.83 -4.85
C PHE A 34 -4.83 -6.03 -6.32
N THR A 35 -5.72 -6.64 -7.09
CA THR A 35 -5.53 -6.89 -8.53
C THR A 35 -6.74 -6.39 -9.31
N LEU A 36 -6.49 -5.63 -10.38
CA LEU A 36 -7.49 -5.23 -11.36
C LEU A 36 -6.93 -5.44 -12.78
N GLY A 37 -7.44 -6.45 -13.47
CA GLY A 37 -6.91 -6.85 -14.78
C GLY A 37 -5.45 -7.28 -14.68
N ALA A 38 -4.55 -6.58 -15.37
CA ALA A 38 -3.11 -6.86 -15.35
C ALA A 38 -2.33 -6.04 -14.29
N HIS A 39 -3.02 -5.16 -13.56
CA HIS A 39 -2.40 -4.27 -12.58
C HIS A 39 -2.56 -4.84 -11.18
N GLN A 40 -1.50 -4.74 -10.38
CA GLN A 40 -1.46 -5.24 -9.01
C GLN A 40 -0.80 -4.21 -8.08
N ALA A 41 -1.32 -4.07 -6.87
CA ALA A 41 -0.70 -3.30 -5.80
C ALA A 41 -0.69 -4.11 -4.50
N ARG A 42 0.29 -3.84 -3.63
CA ARG A 42 0.50 -4.54 -2.36
C ARG A 42 0.52 -3.54 -1.21
N SER A 43 -0.14 -3.88 -0.08
CA SER A 43 -0.06 -3.10 1.15
C SER A 43 1.26 -3.28 1.89
N LEU A 44 1.47 -2.49 2.95
CA LEU A 44 2.49 -2.81 3.95
C LEU A 44 2.14 -4.14 4.64
N CYS A 45 3.18 -4.82 5.13
CA CYS A 45 3.06 -5.96 6.03
C CYS A 45 2.97 -5.48 7.49
N VAL A 46 1.96 -5.95 8.22
CA VAL A 46 1.76 -5.63 9.64
C VAL A 46 2.17 -6.85 10.47
N ASN A 47 3.24 -6.73 11.26
CA ASN A 47 3.79 -7.90 11.96
C ASN A 47 2.91 -8.34 13.15
N GLY A 48 2.72 -9.65 13.27
CA GLY A 48 2.23 -10.33 14.46
C GLY A 48 0.84 -9.88 14.90
N SER A 49 -0.09 -9.70 13.95
CA SER A 49 -1.44 -9.23 14.21
C SER A 49 -2.50 -10.01 13.42
N LEU A 50 -3.51 -10.51 14.12
CA LEU A 50 -4.74 -11.03 13.50
C LEU A 50 -5.77 -9.93 13.22
N ASN A 51 -5.48 -8.69 13.65
CA ASN A 51 -6.31 -7.51 13.45
C ASN A 51 -5.44 -6.34 12.96
N PRO A 52 -4.82 -6.45 11.76
CA PRO A 52 -3.90 -5.43 11.27
C PRO A 52 -4.62 -4.13 10.94
N GLU A 53 -3.96 -3.00 11.21
CA GLU A 53 -4.42 -1.67 10.81
C GLU A 53 -3.52 -1.12 9.68
N PHE A 54 -4.15 -0.47 8.70
CA PHE A 54 -3.53 0.09 7.50
C PHE A 54 -3.82 1.59 7.32
N HIS A 55 -4.57 2.19 8.26
CA HIS A 55 -4.77 3.64 8.39
C HIS A 55 -5.18 4.37 7.10
N ALA A 56 -6.15 3.82 6.36
CA ALA A 56 -6.66 4.36 5.10
C ALA A 56 -5.58 4.43 4.00
N ALA A 57 -4.73 3.41 3.91
CA ALA A 57 -3.77 3.28 2.81
C ALA A 57 -4.51 3.26 1.45
N GLN A 58 -4.15 4.19 0.57
CA GLN A 58 -4.83 4.40 -0.70
C GLN A 58 -4.15 3.63 -1.85
N PHE A 59 -4.95 3.00 -2.69
CA PHE A 59 -4.53 2.32 -3.93
C PHE A 59 -5.42 2.76 -5.08
N GLU A 60 -4.84 2.98 -6.26
CA GLU A 60 -5.59 3.40 -7.46
C GLU A 60 -5.24 2.52 -8.67
N PHE A 61 -6.27 2.17 -9.43
CA PHE A 61 -6.16 1.36 -10.64
C PHE A 61 -6.94 2.00 -11.77
N GLN A 62 -6.36 2.03 -12.97
CA GLN A 62 -7.05 2.50 -14.18
C GLN A 62 -7.68 1.33 -14.92
N ILE A 63 -8.88 1.52 -15.45
CA ILE A 63 -9.57 0.55 -16.30
C ILE A 63 -10.31 1.24 -17.44
N ASP A 64 -10.32 0.62 -18.61
CA ASP A 64 -11.18 1.03 -19.72
C ASP A 64 -12.66 0.89 -19.31
N SER A 65 -13.43 1.96 -19.47
CA SER A 65 -14.89 1.96 -19.23
C SER A 65 -15.63 0.83 -19.95
N ALA A 66 -15.15 0.36 -21.12
CA ALA A 66 -15.74 -0.77 -21.84
C ALA A 66 -15.59 -2.11 -21.09
N ARG A 67 -14.62 -2.24 -20.19
CA ARG A 67 -14.38 -3.45 -19.38
C ARG A 67 -15.08 -3.40 -18.02
N TYR A 68 -15.62 -2.23 -17.64
CA TYR A 68 -16.20 -1.99 -16.31
C TYR A 68 -17.24 -3.04 -15.89
N GLU A 69 -18.18 -3.38 -16.77
CA GLU A 69 -19.31 -4.29 -16.47
C GLU A 69 -18.90 -5.71 -16.06
N ASN A 70 -17.72 -6.16 -16.53
CA ASN A 70 -17.23 -7.53 -16.34
C ASN A 70 -15.95 -7.58 -15.49
N ALA A 71 -15.53 -6.45 -14.92
CA ALA A 71 -14.34 -6.36 -14.10
C ALA A 71 -14.67 -6.47 -12.61
N ALA A 72 -13.70 -6.97 -11.85
CA ALA A 72 -13.75 -7.05 -10.40
C ALA A 72 -12.39 -6.64 -9.82
N VAL A 73 -12.40 -6.03 -8.63
CA VAL A 73 -11.21 -5.95 -7.80
C VAL A 73 -11.07 -7.28 -7.08
N GLU A 74 -9.96 -7.96 -7.35
CA GLU A 74 -9.58 -9.16 -6.61
C GLU A 74 -8.65 -8.77 -5.46
N VAL A 75 -9.00 -9.19 -4.26
CA VAL A 75 -8.24 -8.93 -3.04
C VAL A 75 -7.79 -10.26 -2.46
N GLN A 76 -6.51 -10.38 -2.17
CA GLN A 76 -5.94 -11.53 -1.50
C GLN A 76 -5.29 -11.07 -0.19
N VAL A 77 -5.59 -11.76 0.90
CA VAL A 77 -4.95 -11.54 2.20
C VAL A 77 -3.92 -12.63 2.38
N TRP A 78 -2.67 -12.25 2.57
CA TRP A 78 -1.53 -13.15 2.67
C TRP A 78 -0.84 -12.98 4.02
N ASP A 79 -0.27 -14.06 4.52
CA ASP A 79 0.66 -14.05 5.64
C ASP A 79 2.10 -14.00 5.12
N ASN A 80 2.91 -13.03 5.58
CA ASN A 80 4.29 -12.96 5.14
C ASN A 80 5.20 -13.87 5.96
N ASP A 81 5.91 -14.75 5.26
CA ASP A 81 6.83 -15.68 5.86
C ASP A 81 8.27 -15.42 5.41
N VAL A 82 9.18 -15.37 6.37
CA VAL A 82 10.59 -15.01 6.12
C VAL A 82 11.37 -16.17 5.49
N TRP A 83 11.04 -17.39 5.90
CA TRP A 83 11.83 -18.59 5.62
C TRP A 83 11.05 -19.63 4.78
N ARG A 84 9.79 -19.35 4.48
CA ARG A 84 8.92 -20.20 3.66
C ARG A 84 8.11 -19.32 2.71
N LYS A 85 7.35 -19.96 1.83
CA LYS A 85 6.42 -19.25 0.95
C LYS A 85 5.29 -18.67 1.79
N ASP A 86 4.92 -17.42 1.50
CA ASP A 86 3.76 -16.76 2.07
C ASP A 86 2.48 -17.62 1.93
N ASP A 87 1.72 -17.72 3.03
CA ASP A 87 0.48 -18.48 3.10
C ASP A 87 -0.71 -17.60 2.69
N LEU A 88 -1.55 -18.07 1.76
CA LEU A 88 -2.78 -17.35 1.39
C LEU A 88 -3.83 -17.58 2.49
N LEU A 89 -4.25 -16.52 3.18
CA LEU A 89 -5.26 -16.62 4.23
C LEU A 89 -6.67 -16.67 3.65
N GLY A 90 -6.91 -15.91 2.58
CA GLY A 90 -8.19 -15.90 1.90
C GLY A 90 -8.30 -14.82 0.84
N THR A 91 -9.48 -14.75 0.22
CA THR A 91 -9.74 -13.89 -0.94
C THR A 91 -11.09 -13.17 -0.86
N ILE A 92 -11.21 -12.06 -1.59
CA ILE A 92 -12.44 -11.29 -1.80
C ILE A 92 -12.48 -10.89 -3.26
N SER A 93 -13.60 -11.13 -3.94
CA SER A 93 -13.85 -10.63 -5.30
C SER A 93 -14.98 -9.61 -5.27
N ILE A 94 -14.71 -8.39 -5.75
CA ILE A 94 -15.66 -7.27 -5.71
C ILE A 94 -15.92 -6.80 -7.16
N PRO A 95 -17.03 -7.23 -7.79
CA PRO A 95 -17.41 -6.75 -9.12
C PRO A 95 -17.60 -5.24 -9.13
N LEU A 96 -16.99 -4.53 -10.10
CA LEU A 96 -17.01 -3.07 -10.14
C LEU A 96 -18.43 -2.49 -10.26
N LYS A 97 -19.32 -3.20 -10.95
CA LYS A 97 -20.74 -2.81 -11.08
C LYS A 97 -21.52 -2.81 -9.76
N GLN A 98 -21.01 -3.48 -8.73
CA GLN A 98 -21.61 -3.51 -7.39
C GLN A 98 -21.11 -2.36 -6.50
N ILE A 99 -20.07 -1.66 -6.92
CA ILE A 99 -19.52 -0.52 -6.18
C ILE A 99 -20.45 0.68 -6.40
N PRO A 100 -21.00 1.28 -5.31
CA PRO A 100 -21.83 2.47 -5.43
C PRO A 100 -21.08 3.62 -6.11
N ARG A 101 -21.75 4.34 -6.99
CA ARG A 101 -21.22 5.58 -7.61
C ARG A 101 -21.06 6.74 -6.62
N ARG A 102 -21.71 6.67 -5.46
CA ARG A 102 -21.59 7.70 -4.41
C ARG A 102 -20.36 7.42 -3.56
N HIS A 103 -19.68 8.48 -3.15
CA HIS A 103 -18.62 8.39 -2.15
C HIS A 103 -19.11 7.65 -0.90
N GLN A 104 -18.38 6.60 -0.52
CA GLN A 104 -18.60 5.91 0.73
C GLN A 104 -18.00 6.74 1.87
N ALA A 105 -18.84 7.27 2.75
CA ALA A 105 -18.40 8.05 3.91
C ALA A 105 -17.77 7.20 5.02
N GLN A 106 -18.00 5.88 5.00
CA GLN A 106 -17.48 4.93 5.99
C GLN A 106 -16.97 3.66 5.31
N PRO A 107 -15.95 2.98 5.88
CA PRO A 107 -15.46 1.71 5.37
C PRO A 107 -16.56 0.64 5.38
N THR A 108 -16.63 -0.14 4.30
CA THR A 108 -17.48 -1.33 4.22
C THR A 108 -16.69 -2.55 4.68
N ALA A 109 -17.32 -3.45 5.43
CA ALA A 109 -16.73 -4.72 5.84
C ALA A 109 -17.01 -5.80 4.78
N TYR A 110 -15.96 -6.29 4.15
CA TYR A 110 -16.02 -7.36 3.16
C TYR A 110 -15.60 -8.69 3.81
N PRO A 111 -16.46 -9.73 3.81
CA PRO A 111 -16.13 -11.02 4.39
C PRO A 111 -15.05 -11.71 3.55
N LEU A 112 -14.06 -12.29 4.23
CA LEU A 112 -12.99 -13.02 3.61
C LEU A 112 -13.42 -14.46 3.33
N VAL A 113 -13.30 -14.90 2.08
CA VAL A 113 -13.42 -16.33 1.74
C VAL A 113 -12.09 -16.98 2.08
N LEU A 114 -12.06 -17.75 3.17
CA LEU A 114 -10.84 -18.39 3.67
C LEU A 114 -10.29 -19.40 2.65
N ASP A 115 -8.96 -19.47 2.57
CA ASP A 115 -8.30 -20.57 1.90
C ASP A 115 -8.61 -21.91 2.62
N PRO A 116 -8.76 -23.04 1.90
CA PRO A 116 -9.06 -24.34 2.51
C PRO A 116 -8.16 -24.73 3.67
N ALA A 117 -6.90 -24.31 3.68
CA ALA A 117 -5.96 -24.58 4.77
C ALA A 117 -6.40 -23.97 6.12
N PHE A 118 -7.20 -22.90 6.09
CA PHE A 118 -7.57 -22.11 7.27
C PHE A 118 -9.05 -22.21 7.69
N VAL A 119 -9.88 -22.94 6.94
CA VAL A 119 -11.33 -23.08 7.25
C VAL A 119 -11.58 -23.65 8.66
N SER A 120 -10.72 -24.56 9.13
CA SER A 120 -10.85 -25.16 10.47
C SER A 120 -10.57 -24.19 11.62
N HIS A 121 -10.05 -22.99 11.35
CA HIS A 121 -9.70 -22.00 12.36
C HIS A 121 -10.95 -21.31 12.94
N GLN A 122 -12.12 -21.44 12.29
CA GLN A 122 -13.42 -20.94 12.78
C GLN A 122 -13.44 -19.43 13.10
N VAL A 123 -12.79 -18.63 12.26
CA VAL A 123 -12.72 -17.16 12.37
C VAL A 123 -13.80 -16.47 11.50
N ASP A 124 -14.17 -15.24 11.85
CA ASP A 124 -15.08 -14.35 11.11
C ASP A 124 -14.28 -13.21 10.43
N SER A 125 -13.31 -13.62 9.60
CA SER A 125 -12.36 -12.72 8.95
C SER A 125 -13.04 -11.71 8.02
N LYS A 126 -12.71 -10.41 8.18
CA LYS A 126 -13.23 -9.31 7.35
C LYS A 126 -12.15 -8.30 7.01
N VAL A 127 -12.25 -7.71 5.82
CA VAL A 127 -11.43 -6.54 5.41
C VAL A 127 -12.32 -5.31 5.35
N HIS A 128 -11.86 -4.22 5.97
CA HIS A 128 -12.60 -2.95 6.06
C HIS A 128 -11.95 -1.94 5.11
N MET A 129 -12.68 -1.54 4.07
CA MET A 129 -12.18 -0.62 3.04
C MET A 129 -13.30 0.20 2.41
N THR A 130 -12.94 1.34 1.82
CA THR A 130 -13.83 2.08 0.90
C THR A 130 -13.43 1.80 -0.54
N LEU A 131 -14.40 1.82 -1.45
CA LEU A 131 -14.14 1.77 -2.90
C LEU A 131 -14.89 2.89 -3.61
N GLN A 132 -14.22 3.53 -4.56
CA GLN A 132 -14.76 4.64 -5.36
C GLN A 132 -14.42 4.41 -6.84
N ILE A 133 -15.38 4.72 -7.72
CA ILE A 133 -15.21 4.71 -9.17
C ILE A 133 -15.26 6.16 -9.64
N LEU A 134 -14.11 6.68 -10.07
CA LEU A 134 -13.93 8.06 -10.46
C LEU A 134 -13.72 8.14 -11.97
N ASN A 135 -14.30 9.16 -12.61
CA ASN A 135 -14.00 9.52 -13.98
C ASN A 135 -12.76 10.43 -14.06
N GLU A 136 -12.32 10.76 -15.28
CA GLU A 136 -11.13 11.60 -15.51
C GLU A 136 -11.25 12.99 -14.88
N ASP A 137 -12.43 13.62 -14.93
CA ASP A 137 -12.66 14.95 -14.35
C ASP A 137 -12.59 14.89 -12.81
N GLU A 138 -13.23 13.89 -12.19
CA GLU A 138 -13.22 13.68 -10.73
C GLU A 138 -11.81 13.41 -10.19
N VAL A 139 -10.96 12.73 -10.97
CA VAL A 139 -9.54 12.54 -10.64
C VAL A 139 -8.76 13.84 -10.87
N ALA A 140 -9.06 14.55 -11.96
CA ALA A 140 -8.35 15.77 -12.34
C ALA A 140 -8.64 16.96 -11.42
N GLU A 141 -9.74 16.96 -10.66
CA GLU A 141 -10.00 18.00 -9.65
C GLU A 141 -8.87 18.09 -8.60
N ARG A 142 -8.21 16.96 -8.31
CA ARG A 142 -7.15 16.88 -7.31
C ARG A 142 -6.05 15.90 -7.72
N VAL A 143 -4.84 16.42 -7.91
CA VAL A 143 -3.65 15.60 -8.16
C VAL A 143 -2.79 15.53 -6.90
N VAL A 144 -2.31 14.33 -6.58
CA VAL A 144 -1.34 14.12 -5.50
C VAL A 144 0.02 13.87 -6.12
N LEU A 145 0.94 14.82 -5.96
CA LEU A 145 2.34 14.59 -6.27
C LEU A 145 2.98 13.77 -5.15
N GLU A 146 3.94 12.93 -5.51
CA GLU A 146 4.58 12.02 -4.59
C GLU A 146 6.07 11.89 -4.89
N VAL A 147 6.88 11.87 -3.83
CA VAL A 147 8.29 11.50 -3.86
C VAL A 147 8.64 10.67 -2.63
N TRP A 148 9.69 9.87 -2.72
CA TRP A 148 10.16 9.01 -1.65
C TRP A 148 11.55 9.38 -1.20
N GLU A 149 11.72 9.48 0.11
CA GLU A 149 13.00 9.63 0.79
C GLU A 149 13.53 8.24 1.16
N ASN A 150 14.81 7.96 0.89
CA ASN A 150 15.42 6.66 1.07
C ASN A 150 16.65 6.71 1.98
N GLU A 151 16.78 5.73 2.86
CA GLU A 151 17.95 5.59 3.73
C GLU A 151 18.35 4.12 3.92
N ARG A 152 19.62 3.92 4.27
CA ARG A 152 20.17 2.60 4.62
C ARG A 152 20.77 2.64 6.02
N ILE A 153 20.64 1.54 6.75
CA ILE A 153 21.29 1.39 8.06
C ILE A 153 22.79 1.13 7.87
N GLY A 154 23.62 1.86 8.59
CA GLY A 154 25.07 1.67 8.55
C GLY A 154 25.47 0.44 9.37
N LEU A 155 26.33 -0.41 8.81
CA LEU A 155 26.75 -1.66 9.44
C LEU A 155 27.47 -1.46 10.78
N LEU A 156 28.25 -0.38 10.89
CA LEU A 156 29.09 -0.12 12.07
C LEU A 156 28.42 0.82 13.08
N ASN A 157 27.78 1.89 12.60
CA ASN A 157 27.18 2.92 13.46
C ASN A 157 25.70 2.66 13.77
N ARG A 158 25.07 1.68 13.10
CA ARG A 158 23.63 1.38 13.16
C ARG A 158 22.73 2.60 12.94
N LYS A 159 23.25 3.62 12.24
CA LYS A 159 22.56 4.86 11.95
C LYS A 159 21.88 4.75 10.59
N TRP A 160 20.62 5.13 10.54
CA TRP A 160 19.91 5.37 9.29
C TRP A 160 20.35 6.70 8.69
N THR A 161 20.84 6.66 7.45
CA THR A 161 21.20 7.85 6.67
C THR A 161 21.28 7.47 5.19
N HIS A 162 21.02 8.43 4.31
CA HIS A 162 21.19 8.26 2.86
C HIS A 162 22.67 8.09 2.48
N GLU A 163 23.61 8.56 3.30
CA GLU A 163 25.06 8.39 3.09
C GLU A 163 25.51 6.93 3.06
N ASN A 164 24.69 6.02 3.62
CA ASN A 164 24.98 4.60 3.60
C ASN A 164 24.52 3.90 2.31
N LEU A 165 23.71 4.55 1.46
CA LEU A 165 23.17 3.96 0.23
C LEU A 165 24.29 3.52 -0.72
N LYS A 166 24.11 2.37 -1.37
CA LYS A 166 25.12 1.79 -2.27
C LYS A 166 24.96 2.33 -3.69
N SER A 167 26.05 2.31 -4.47
CA SER A 167 26.10 2.84 -5.84
C SER A 167 25.10 2.23 -6.84
N GLY A 168 24.51 1.07 -6.55
CA GLY A 168 23.50 0.41 -7.40
C GLY A 168 22.07 0.49 -6.84
N GLU A 169 21.88 1.19 -5.72
CA GLU A 169 20.58 1.34 -5.07
C GLU A 169 19.89 2.62 -5.52
N ARG A 170 18.64 2.78 -5.10
CA ARG A 170 17.95 4.06 -5.16
C ARG A 170 18.77 5.10 -4.38
N LYS A 171 18.89 6.31 -4.91
CA LYS A 171 19.50 7.47 -4.25
C LYS A 171 18.58 8.02 -3.14
N HIS A 172 19.03 9.07 -2.46
CA HIS A 172 18.30 9.70 -1.34
C HIS A 172 16.84 10.00 -1.70
N TRP A 173 16.57 10.45 -2.91
CA TRP A 173 15.21 10.71 -3.40
C TRP A 173 14.84 9.83 -4.58
N SER A 174 13.58 9.40 -4.67
CA SER A 174 13.09 8.62 -5.80
C SER A 174 11.59 8.76 -6.05
N SER A 175 11.16 8.43 -7.28
CA SER A 175 9.78 7.99 -7.55
C SER A 175 9.44 6.69 -6.80
N GLU A 176 8.15 6.34 -6.66
CA GLU A 176 7.72 5.09 -5.99
C GLU A 176 8.39 3.84 -6.58
N SER A 177 8.46 3.78 -7.91
CA SER A 177 9.07 2.67 -8.63
C SER A 177 10.60 2.62 -8.50
N GLY A 178 11.25 3.68 -8.03
CA GLY A 178 12.70 3.81 -8.04
C GLY A 178 13.31 4.05 -9.43
N ARG A 179 12.53 4.06 -10.52
CA ARG A 179 13.02 4.28 -11.89
C ARG A 179 13.61 5.66 -12.11
N ILE A 180 13.07 6.65 -11.41
CA ILE A 180 13.61 8.01 -11.31
C ILE A 180 14.17 8.15 -9.90
N THR A 181 15.44 8.55 -9.77
CA THR A 181 16.12 8.73 -8.50
C THR A 181 17.21 9.80 -8.58
N GLY A 182 17.40 10.55 -7.49
CA GLY A 182 18.30 11.70 -7.43
C GLY A 182 18.83 11.97 -6.03
N ASP A 183 19.85 12.81 -5.94
CA ASP A 183 20.47 13.18 -4.66
C ASP A 183 19.72 14.37 -4.03
N LYS A 184 18.97 15.13 -4.83
CA LYS A 184 18.13 16.24 -4.38
C LYS A 184 16.65 15.92 -4.57
N PHE A 185 15.82 16.56 -3.73
CA PHE A 185 14.36 16.45 -3.78
C PHE A 185 13.83 16.80 -5.18
N ASP A 186 14.26 17.93 -5.73
CA ASP A 186 13.80 18.45 -7.03
C ASP A 186 14.17 17.57 -8.22
N ASP A 187 15.16 16.68 -8.07
CA ASP A 187 15.57 15.76 -9.14
C ASP A 187 14.47 14.74 -9.49
N VAL A 188 13.52 14.53 -8.58
CA VAL A 188 12.50 13.47 -8.69
C VAL A 188 11.07 13.97 -8.59
N VAL A 189 10.85 15.26 -8.38
CA VAL A 189 9.51 15.85 -8.33
C VAL A 189 8.83 15.68 -9.70
N PRO A 190 7.65 15.03 -9.76
CA PRO A 190 6.94 14.91 -11.02
C PRO A 190 6.47 16.28 -11.51
N PRO A 191 6.49 16.53 -12.84
CA PRO A 191 5.97 17.78 -13.38
C PRO A 191 4.45 17.87 -13.15
N ALA A 192 3.97 19.07 -12.81
CA ALA A 192 2.55 19.38 -12.70
C ALA A 192 2.15 20.45 -13.72
N ALA A 193 0.97 20.31 -14.33
CA ALA A 193 0.47 21.30 -15.27
C ALA A 193 0.13 22.63 -14.56
N SER A 194 0.26 23.75 -15.26
CA SER A 194 0.11 25.10 -14.67
C SER A 194 -1.32 25.43 -14.21
N CYS A 195 -2.32 24.66 -14.63
CA CYS A 195 -3.71 24.77 -14.17
C CYS A 195 -3.89 24.25 -12.73
N TYR A 196 -2.90 23.55 -12.18
CA TYR A 196 -2.90 23.07 -10.81
C TYR A 196 -2.21 24.03 -9.87
N LYS A 197 -2.79 24.25 -8.68
CA LYS A 197 -2.12 24.94 -7.58
C LYS A 197 -2.05 24.06 -6.35
N ALA A 198 -0.90 24.10 -5.69
CA ALA A 198 -0.72 23.44 -4.41
C ALA A 198 -1.65 24.07 -3.37
N THR A 199 -2.42 23.22 -2.69
CA THR A 199 -3.26 23.65 -1.55
C THR A 199 -2.50 23.61 -0.23
N GLU A 200 -1.36 22.92 -0.22
CA GLU A 200 -0.50 22.71 0.94
C GLU A 200 0.98 22.61 0.55
N THR A 201 1.85 22.67 1.55
CA THR A 201 3.27 22.37 1.37
C THR A 201 3.51 20.86 1.40
N TRP A 202 4.60 20.42 0.78
CA TRP A 202 5.07 19.04 0.90
C TRP A 202 5.14 18.60 2.36
N HIS A 203 4.63 17.41 2.63
CA HIS A 203 4.72 16.78 3.94
C HIS A 203 4.82 15.27 3.79
N TYR A 204 5.38 14.60 4.80
CA TYR A 204 5.45 13.15 4.79
C TYR A 204 4.18 12.52 5.34
N VAL A 205 3.79 11.38 4.76
CA VAL A 205 2.59 10.62 5.14
C VAL A 205 2.84 9.88 6.45
N LYS A 206 2.17 10.30 7.52
CA LYS A 206 2.30 9.69 8.87
C LYS A 206 1.44 8.46 9.09
N THR A 207 0.42 8.24 8.27
CA THR A 207 -0.47 7.08 8.37
C THR A 207 0.17 5.81 7.80
N SER A 208 1.30 5.93 7.11
CA SER A 208 2.04 4.80 6.55
C SER A 208 3.40 4.69 7.22
N GLY A 209 3.66 3.59 7.93
CA GLY A 209 4.94 3.37 8.60
C GLY A 209 4.93 3.76 10.08
N ASP A 210 6.12 3.94 10.65
CA ASP A 210 6.26 4.38 12.04
C ASP A 210 5.73 5.81 12.28
N LEU A 211 5.83 6.29 13.52
CA LEU A 211 5.36 7.64 13.91
C LEU A 211 5.99 8.79 13.10
N ALA A 212 7.11 8.54 12.41
CA ALA A 212 7.79 9.50 11.56
C ALA A 212 7.59 9.21 10.05
N GLY A 213 6.72 8.27 9.69
CA GLY A 213 6.36 7.90 8.31
C GLY A 213 7.35 6.96 7.64
N TRP A 214 8.27 6.34 8.38
CA TRP A 214 9.24 5.41 7.80
C TRP A 214 8.67 4.01 7.69
N VAL A 215 8.85 3.40 6.52
CA VAL A 215 8.63 1.97 6.30
C VAL A 215 9.96 1.27 6.05
N TYR A 216 10.06 0.00 6.43
CA TYR A 216 11.32 -0.73 6.53
C TYR A 216 11.28 -2.00 5.69
N ALA A 217 12.42 -2.39 5.10
CA ALA A 217 12.54 -3.61 4.32
C ALA A 217 13.96 -4.18 4.35
N ALA A 218 14.11 -5.43 3.92
CA ALA A 218 15.41 -6.07 3.74
C ALA A 218 16.21 -5.36 2.63
N ASP A 219 15.53 -4.97 1.56
CA ASP A 219 16.05 -4.22 0.42
C ASP A 219 14.92 -3.39 -0.22
N PHE A 220 15.21 -2.71 -1.34
CA PHE A 220 14.28 -1.79 -1.99
C PHE A 220 13.16 -2.49 -2.79
N ASP A 221 13.18 -3.82 -2.90
CA ASP A 221 12.11 -4.59 -3.54
C ASP A 221 10.99 -4.95 -2.55
N GLY A 222 11.23 -4.73 -1.25
CA GLY A 222 10.28 -5.03 -0.19
C GLY A 222 10.24 -6.52 0.17
N PRO A 223 9.18 -7.02 0.82
CA PRO A 223 8.04 -6.25 1.33
C PRO A 223 8.42 -5.17 2.34
N TRP A 224 7.55 -4.18 2.45
CA TRP A 224 7.71 -3.05 3.37
C TRP A 224 6.88 -3.25 4.63
N PHE A 225 7.46 -2.92 5.77
CA PHE A 225 6.87 -3.10 7.09
C PHE A 225 6.81 -1.78 7.85
N GLU A 226 5.82 -1.64 8.71
CA GLU A 226 5.65 -0.45 9.56
C GLU A 226 6.79 -0.29 10.58
N LYS A 227 7.31 -1.41 11.09
CA LYS A 227 8.29 -1.45 12.19
C LYS A 227 9.61 -2.03 11.72
N SER A 228 10.70 -1.41 12.17
CA SER A 228 12.05 -1.89 11.92
C SER A 228 12.31 -3.24 12.59
N GLN A 229 13.10 -4.09 11.93
CA GLN A 229 13.57 -5.37 12.43
C GLN A 229 15.08 -5.50 12.14
N VAL A 230 15.77 -6.39 12.87
CA VAL A 230 17.21 -6.60 12.72
C VAL A 230 17.63 -6.98 11.29
N ARG A 231 16.76 -7.68 10.55
CA ARG A 231 17.00 -8.09 9.16
C ARG A 231 16.84 -6.95 8.15
N PHE A 232 16.19 -5.85 8.53
CA PHE A 232 15.92 -4.75 7.61
C PHE A 232 17.14 -3.85 7.47
N SER A 233 17.45 -3.51 6.23
CA SER A 233 18.66 -2.77 5.88
C SER A 233 18.37 -1.46 5.16
N VAL A 234 17.15 -1.28 4.67
CA VAL A 234 16.69 -0.04 4.04
C VAL A 234 15.40 0.44 4.71
N ARG A 235 15.19 1.75 4.65
CA ARG A 235 13.91 2.37 4.98
C ARG A 235 13.58 3.45 3.96
N ARG A 236 12.29 3.71 3.78
CA ARG A 236 11.83 4.82 2.94
C ARG A 236 10.66 5.55 3.58
N ARG A 237 10.45 6.80 3.19
CA ARG A 237 9.36 7.64 3.69
C ARG A 237 8.70 8.39 2.53
N ARG A 238 7.38 8.31 2.48
CA ARG A 238 6.56 8.92 1.43
C ARG A 238 6.31 10.39 1.74
N TRP A 239 6.60 11.26 0.79
CA TRP A 239 6.28 12.68 0.80
C TRP A 239 5.24 12.97 -0.27
N ILE A 240 4.22 13.75 0.07
CA ILE A 240 3.17 14.15 -0.85
C ILE A 240 2.93 15.64 -0.86
N GLN A 241 2.38 16.13 -1.97
CA GLN A 241 1.78 17.45 -2.07
C GLN A 241 0.48 17.34 -2.86
N VAL A 242 -0.59 17.88 -2.29
CA VAL A 242 -1.89 17.95 -2.96
C VAL A 242 -1.97 19.23 -3.78
N LEU A 243 -2.39 19.08 -5.03
CA LEU A 243 -2.69 20.15 -5.94
C LEU A 243 -4.15 20.05 -6.38
N GLU A 244 -4.82 21.18 -6.48
CA GLU A 244 -6.20 21.27 -6.97
C GLU A 244 -6.24 22.08 -8.26
N LEU A 245 -7.20 21.75 -9.12
CA LEU A 245 -7.46 22.47 -10.36
C LEU A 245 -8.01 23.87 -10.05
N VAL A 246 -7.52 24.90 -10.75
CA VAL A 246 -7.88 26.31 -10.55
C VAL A 246 -8.50 26.93 -11.79
#